data_AF-A0A536YQZ9-F1
#
_entry.id   AF-A0A536YQZ9-F1
#
_cell.length_a   1.000
_cell.length_b   1.000
_cell.length_c   1.000
_cell.angle_alpha   90.00
_cell.angle_beta   90.00
_cell.angle_gamma   90.00
#
_symmetry.space_group_name_H-M   'P 1'
#
loop_
_entity.id
_entity.type
_entity.pdbx_description
1 polymer ?
#
loop_
_entity_poly.entity_id
_entity_poly.type
_entity_poly.pdbx_seq_one_letter_code
_entity_poly.pdbx_strand_id
1 'polypeptide(L)'
;MIENWIDFAVNVVGGATAFLCLFDGTRRLFAFGAHRKAVLMTVLAAGICALYGAFAYWKYTDLKTTLSMNQRKSAATQPPPNWGKGLSPEKKEVMSLARARHTFVEFGTLASYVDRGGETRTFAPTQEDLMRRERVVAYYSRTEYAARSSLAEALLWLIMGLVAILLGFTMSFEKLPPTAEPDASGGARVSS
;
A
#
# COMPACT_ATOMS: atom_id res chain seq x y z
N MET A 1 -6.65 -12.24 -8.60
CA MET A 1 -5.93 -13.53 -8.60
C MET A 1 -4.92 -13.44 -7.47
N ILE A 2 -5.05 -14.26 -6.42
CA ILE A 2 -4.12 -14.28 -5.28
C ILE A 2 -2.83 -14.92 -5.80
N GLU A 3 -1.94 -14.13 -6.36
CA GLU A 3 -0.72 -14.62 -7.03
C GLU A 3 0.36 -15.07 -6.04
N ASN A 4 0.19 -14.84 -4.73
CA ASN A 4 1.13 -15.29 -3.72
C ASN A 4 0.44 -15.76 -2.44
N TRP A 5 0.07 -17.04 -2.42
CA TRP A 5 -0.57 -17.70 -1.26
C TRP A 5 0.30 -17.63 0.01
N ILE A 6 1.62 -17.57 -0.16
CA ILE A 6 2.58 -17.45 0.95
C ILE A 6 2.43 -16.08 1.61
N ASP A 7 2.39 -14.99 0.84
CA ASP A 7 2.21 -13.64 1.38
C ASP A 7 0.85 -13.51 2.08
N PHE A 8 -0.20 -14.10 1.51
CA PHE A 8 -1.51 -14.14 2.13
C PHE A 8 -1.48 -14.88 3.47
N ALA A 9 -0.91 -16.09 3.50
CA ALA A 9 -0.82 -16.89 4.72
C ALA A 9 0.03 -16.20 5.80
N VAL A 10 1.17 -15.61 5.43
CA VAL A 10 2.03 -14.87 6.36
C VAL A 10 1.32 -13.65 6.91
N ASN A 11 0.62 -12.88 6.08
CA ASN A 11 -0.13 -11.70 6.55
C ASN A 11 -1.32 -12.08 7.44
N VAL A 12 -2.07 -13.14 7.10
CA VAL A 12 -3.23 -13.56 7.89
C VAL A 12 -2.80 -14.19 9.22
N VAL A 13 -1.88 -15.16 9.18
CA VAL A 13 -1.41 -15.84 10.40
C VAL A 13 -0.59 -14.89 11.27
N GLY A 14 0.30 -14.10 10.66
CA GLY A 14 1.08 -13.08 11.35
C GLY A 14 0.19 -11.99 11.94
N GLY A 15 -0.80 -11.50 11.18
CA GLY A 15 -1.77 -10.51 11.64
C GLY A 15 -2.65 -11.02 12.78
N ALA A 16 -3.17 -12.24 12.69
CA ALA A 16 -3.93 -12.87 13.77
C ALA A 16 -3.08 -13.07 15.03
N THR A 17 -1.84 -13.53 14.88
CA THR A 17 -0.91 -13.70 16.00
C THR A 17 -0.59 -12.37 16.66
N ALA A 18 -0.29 -11.33 15.88
CA ALA A 18 -0.02 -9.99 16.39
C ALA A 18 -1.25 -9.42 17.11
N PHE A 19 -2.45 -9.62 16.56
CA PHE A 19 -3.71 -9.20 17.18
C PHE A 19 -3.93 -9.86 18.54
N LEU A 20 -3.83 -11.20 18.61
CA LEU A 20 -4.00 -11.94 19.86
C LEU A 20 -2.94 -11.56 20.89
N CYS A 21 -1.69 -11.37 20.45
CA CYS A 21 -0.59 -10.96 21.32
C CYS A 21 -0.79 -9.55 21.89
N LEU A 22 -1.24 -8.61 21.05
CA LEU A 22 -1.50 -7.24 21.46
C LEU A 22 -2.71 -7.19 22.39
N PHE A 23 -3.77 -7.94 22.10
CA PHE A 23 -4.95 -8.07 22.94
C PHE A 23 -4.60 -8.60 24.34
N ASP A 24 -3.98 -9.79 24.42
CA ASP A 24 -3.69 -10.43 25.71
C ASP A 24 -2.59 -9.68 26.47
N GLY A 25 -1.59 -9.15 25.77
CA GLY A 25 -0.58 -8.27 26.36
C GLY A 25 -1.21 -7.04 27.00
N THR A 26 -2.07 -6.34 26.27
CA THR A 26 -2.79 -5.16 26.77
C THR A 26 -3.67 -5.52 27.97
N ARG A 27 -4.47 -6.59 27.86
CA ARG A 27 -5.34 -7.06 28.94
C ARG A 27 -4.57 -7.33 30.22
N ARG A 28 -3.44 -8.06 30.13
CA ARG A 28 -2.63 -8.39 31.31
C ARG A 28 -1.91 -7.17 31.90
N LEU A 29 -1.49 -6.22 31.06
CA LEU A 29 -0.88 -4.97 31.53
C LEU A 29 -1.84 -4.17 32.42
N PHE A 30 -3.10 -4.06 32.00
CA PHE A 30 -4.10 -3.30 32.74
C PHE A 30 -4.70 -4.08 33.93
N ALA A 31 -4.82 -5.42 33.84
CA ALA A 31 -5.37 -6.24 34.92
C ALA A 31 -4.36 -6.53 36.05
N PHE A 32 -3.08 -6.75 35.72
CA PHE A 32 -2.07 -7.24 36.68
C PHE A 32 -0.85 -6.32 36.81
N GLY A 33 -0.84 -5.16 36.12
CA GLY A 33 0.26 -4.21 36.12
C GLY A 33 1.42 -4.58 35.19
N ALA A 34 2.48 -3.76 35.23
CA ALA A 34 3.60 -3.80 34.29
C ALA A 34 4.61 -4.93 34.58
N HIS A 35 4.23 -6.18 34.31
CA HIS A 35 5.14 -7.32 34.35
C HIS A 35 5.88 -7.48 33.01
N ARG A 36 7.18 -7.82 33.08
CA ARG A 36 8.12 -7.87 31.94
C ARG A 36 7.57 -8.64 30.72
N LYS A 37 6.84 -9.74 30.94
CA LYS A 37 6.29 -10.57 29.86
C LYS A 37 5.18 -9.85 29.07
N ALA A 38 4.19 -9.24 29.74
CA ALA A 38 3.14 -8.52 29.01
C ALA A 38 3.64 -7.22 28.40
N VAL A 39 4.58 -6.51 29.04
CA VAL A 39 5.22 -5.34 28.43
C VAL A 39 5.90 -5.77 27.12
N LEU A 40 6.73 -6.81 27.16
CA LEU A 40 7.44 -7.29 25.97
C LEU A 40 6.48 -7.74 24.86
N MET A 41 5.46 -8.53 25.21
CA MET A 41 4.45 -9.03 24.26
C MET A 41 3.67 -7.89 23.59
N THR A 42 3.24 -6.89 24.37
CA THR A 42 2.51 -5.72 23.87
C THR A 42 3.39 -4.86 22.97
N VAL A 43 4.63 -4.56 23.40
CA VAL A 43 5.55 -3.73 22.63
C VAL A 43 5.95 -4.40 21.32
N LEU A 44 6.25 -5.70 21.33
CA LEU A 44 6.57 -6.44 20.11
C LEU A 44 5.38 -6.51 19.15
N ALA A 45 4.18 -6.82 19.66
CA ALA A 45 2.99 -6.91 18.82
C ALA A 45 2.58 -5.55 18.24
N ALA A 46 2.66 -4.48 19.04
CA ALA A 46 2.44 -3.10 18.58
C ALA A 46 3.49 -2.69 17.55
N GLY A 47 4.77 -3.05 17.78
CA GLY A 47 5.86 -2.82 16.84
C GLY A 47 5.63 -3.51 15.50
N ILE A 48 5.17 -4.77 15.50
CA ILE A 48 4.82 -5.49 14.26
C ILE A 48 3.69 -4.79 13.52
N CYS A 49 2.60 -4.42 14.21
CA CYS A 49 1.48 -3.71 13.58
C CYS A 49 1.93 -2.37 12.96
N ALA A 50 2.77 -1.62 13.69
CA ALA A 50 3.31 -0.35 13.22
C ALA A 50 4.25 -0.53 12.02
N LEU A 51 5.16 -1.51 12.06
CA LEU A 51 6.10 -1.78 10.98
C LEU A 51 5.40 -2.21 9.69
N TYR A 52 4.45 -3.15 9.77
CA TYR A 52 3.70 -3.61 8.60
C TYR A 52 2.76 -2.52 8.07
N GLY A 53 2.09 -1.77 8.95
CA GLY A 53 1.28 -0.61 8.57
C GLY A 53 2.12 0.48 7.88
N ALA A 54 3.30 0.80 8.43
CA ALA A 54 4.22 1.77 7.84
C ALA A 54 4.79 1.29 6.50
N PHE A 55 5.13 0.02 6.37
CA PHE A 55 5.59 -0.56 5.10
C PHE A 55 4.50 -0.52 4.03
N ALA A 56 3.26 -0.86 4.37
CA ALA A 56 2.12 -0.74 3.47
C ALA A 56 1.85 0.72 3.06
N TYR A 57 1.97 1.66 3.99
CA TYR A 57 1.84 3.08 3.69
C TYR A 57 3.00 3.58 2.80
N TRP A 58 4.22 3.12 3.03
CA TRP A 58 5.37 3.43 2.19
C TRP A 58 5.14 2.97 0.75
N LYS A 59 4.69 1.71 0.54
CA LYS A 59 4.27 1.20 -0.79
C LYS A 59 3.25 2.13 -1.46
N TYR A 60 2.22 2.56 -0.72
CA TYR A 60 1.23 3.50 -1.23
C TYR A 60 1.86 4.84 -1.65
N THR A 61 2.72 5.42 -0.82
CA THR A 61 3.38 6.70 -1.14
C THR A 61 4.28 6.57 -2.36
N ASP A 62 5.05 5.49 -2.46
CA ASP A 62 5.94 5.21 -3.59
C ASP A 62 5.13 5.13 -4.89
N LEU A 63 4.12 4.26 -4.94
CA LEU A 63 3.24 4.11 -6.11
C LEU A 63 2.56 5.43 -6.50
N LYS A 64 2.08 6.21 -5.52
CA LYS A 64 1.44 7.51 -5.76
C LYS A 64 2.42 8.54 -6.29
N THR A 65 3.68 8.54 -5.82
CA THR A 65 4.71 9.43 -6.36
C THR A 65 5.01 9.09 -7.81
N THR A 66 5.17 7.82 -8.17
CA THR A 66 5.37 7.37 -9.56
C THR A 66 4.21 7.81 -10.45
N LEU A 67 2.97 7.60 -10.02
CA LEU A 67 1.77 8.04 -10.75
C LEU A 67 1.76 9.56 -10.97
N SER A 68 2.05 10.34 -9.91
CA SER A 68 2.03 11.80 -9.98
C SER A 68 3.14 12.38 -10.87
N MET A 69 4.34 11.79 -10.86
CA MET A 69 5.45 12.22 -11.72
C MET A 69 5.12 12.01 -13.20
N ASN A 70 4.46 10.90 -13.53
CA ASN A 70 4.07 10.59 -14.90
C ASN A 70 2.88 11.45 -15.36
N GLN A 71 1.90 11.69 -14.49
CA GLN A 71 0.77 12.59 -14.81
C GLN A 71 1.22 14.04 -15.00
N ARG A 72 2.17 14.56 -14.20
CA ARG A 72 2.66 15.95 -14.35
C ARG A 72 3.42 16.20 -15.65
N LYS A 73 4.07 15.18 -16.23
CA LYS A 73 4.71 15.30 -17.56
C LYS A 73 3.72 15.45 -18.72
N SER A 74 2.42 15.22 -18.48
CA SER A 74 1.35 15.28 -19.48
C SER A 74 1.00 16.68 -19.97
N ALA A 75 1.36 17.73 -19.23
CA ALA A 75 1.15 19.10 -19.69
C ALA A 75 2.06 19.30 -20.90
N ALA A 76 1.48 19.13 -22.10
CA ALA A 76 2.13 19.18 -23.39
C ALA A 76 3.16 20.29 -23.40
N THR A 77 4.42 19.92 -23.13
CA THR A 77 5.51 20.88 -23.18
C THR A 77 5.49 21.33 -24.63
N GLN A 78 5.12 22.58 -24.90
CA GLN A 78 5.19 23.06 -26.27
C GLN A 78 6.66 22.96 -26.71
N PRO A 79 6.94 22.61 -27.97
CA PRO A 79 8.32 22.64 -28.46
C PRO A 79 8.93 24.00 -28.13
N PRO A 80 10.14 24.06 -27.57
CA PRO A 80 10.80 25.35 -27.36
C PRO A 80 10.91 26.09 -28.70
N PRO A 81 10.89 27.43 -28.71
CA PRO A 81 10.84 28.22 -29.95
C PRO A 81 12.01 27.97 -30.93
N ASN A 82 13.09 27.34 -30.48
CA ASN A 82 14.24 26.95 -31.30
C ASN A 82 14.19 25.49 -31.81
N TRP A 83 13.07 24.78 -31.60
CA TRP A 83 12.94 23.36 -31.93
C TRP A 83 13.13 23.09 -33.43
N GLY A 84 14.18 22.33 -33.76
CA GLY A 84 14.50 21.93 -35.12
C GLY A 84 15.24 22.99 -35.96
N LYS A 85 15.82 24.03 -35.34
CA LYS A 85 16.81 24.88 -36.04
C LYS A 85 17.99 24.02 -36.51
N GLY A 86 18.29 24.08 -37.81
CA GLY A 86 19.41 23.36 -38.43
C GLY A 86 19.12 21.88 -38.78
N LEU A 87 17.92 21.37 -38.53
CA LEU A 87 17.53 20.04 -39.00
C LEU A 87 17.03 20.10 -40.45
N SER A 88 17.32 19.04 -41.23
CA SER A 88 16.67 18.87 -42.51
C SER A 88 15.15 18.69 -42.32
N PRO A 89 14.31 19.07 -43.31
CA PRO A 89 12.86 18.92 -43.22
C PRO A 89 12.43 17.49 -42.88
N GLU A 90 13.09 16.49 -43.45
CA GLU A 90 12.82 15.07 -43.16
C GLU A 90 13.12 14.69 -41.71
N LYS A 91 14.27 15.14 -41.16
CA LYS A 91 14.60 14.88 -39.75
C LYS A 91 13.63 15.58 -38.81
N LYS A 92 13.18 16.79 -39.18
CA LYS A 92 12.20 17.55 -38.41
C LYS A 92 10.85 16.85 -38.37
N GLU A 93 10.40 16.31 -39.51
CA GLU A 93 9.19 15.51 -39.59
C GLU A 93 9.28 14.29 -38.66
N VAL A 94 10.30 13.45 -38.82
CA VAL A 94 10.47 12.22 -38.03
C VAL A 94 10.47 12.50 -36.52
N MET A 95 11.20 13.53 -36.07
CA MET A 95 11.24 13.87 -34.64
C MET A 95 9.91 14.45 -34.13
N SER A 96 9.23 15.27 -34.94
CA SER A 96 7.94 15.85 -34.55
C SER A 96 6.84 14.79 -34.50
N LEU A 97 6.84 13.84 -35.44
CA LEU A 97 5.92 12.72 -35.48
C LEU A 97 6.18 11.75 -34.32
N ALA A 98 7.45 11.43 -34.03
CA ALA A 98 7.81 10.59 -32.89
C ALA A 98 7.35 11.20 -31.56
N ARG A 99 7.48 12.52 -31.40
CA ARG A 99 6.96 13.25 -30.24
C ARG A 99 5.44 13.21 -30.16
N ALA A 100 4.76 13.42 -31.29
CA ALA A 100 3.29 13.40 -31.32
C ALA A 100 2.74 12.01 -31.00
N ARG A 101 3.36 10.95 -31.54
CA ARG A 101 3.10 9.55 -31.20
C ARG A 101 3.33 9.29 -29.72
N HIS A 102 4.46 9.69 -29.16
CA HIS A 102 4.75 9.53 -27.73
C HIS A 102 3.69 10.24 -26.86
N THR A 103 3.31 11.46 -27.24
CA THR A 103 2.27 12.23 -26.55
C THR A 103 0.93 11.50 -26.54
N PHE A 104 0.55 10.91 -27.68
CA PHE A 104 -0.67 10.11 -27.78
C PHE A 104 -0.61 8.83 -26.95
N VAL A 105 0.49 8.07 -27.05
CA VAL A 105 0.63 6.77 -26.36
C VAL A 105 0.63 6.98 -24.83
N GLU A 106 1.39 7.94 -24.33
CA GLU A 106 1.51 8.21 -22.88
C GLU A 106 0.31 8.94 -22.30
N PHE A 107 -0.18 9.98 -22.99
CA PHE A 107 -1.15 10.92 -22.41
C PHE A 107 -2.52 10.90 -23.09
N GLY A 108 -2.59 10.44 -24.34
CA GLY A 108 -3.85 10.34 -25.10
C GLY A 108 -4.28 11.60 -25.79
N THR A 109 -3.44 12.61 -25.75
CA THR A 109 -3.67 13.86 -26.45
C THR A 109 -3.14 13.74 -27.87
N LEU A 110 -3.98 14.14 -28.83
CA LEU A 110 -3.58 14.26 -30.22
C LEU A 110 -2.74 15.53 -30.37
N ALA A 111 -1.43 15.36 -30.45
CA ALA A 111 -0.50 16.45 -30.72
C ALA A 111 -0.37 16.68 -32.23
N SER A 112 0.03 17.90 -32.60
CA SER A 112 0.40 18.22 -33.97
C SER A 112 1.88 17.95 -34.23
N TYR A 113 2.20 17.61 -35.48
CA TYR A 113 3.56 17.43 -35.98
C TYR A 113 3.78 18.30 -37.23
N VAL A 114 5.03 18.51 -37.62
CA VAL A 114 5.41 19.34 -38.78
C VAL A 114 5.81 18.43 -39.91
N ASP A 115 5.10 18.49 -41.04
CA ASP A 115 5.39 17.70 -42.24
C ASP A 115 6.64 18.24 -42.97
N ARG A 116 7.17 17.50 -43.94
CA ARG A 116 8.30 17.90 -44.81
C ARG A 116 8.05 19.23 -45.52
N GLY A 117 6.80 19.51 -45.86
CA GLY A 117 6.38 20.79 -46.46
C GLY A 117 6.35 21.97 -45.48
N GLY A 118 6.63 21.74 -44.19
CA GLY A 118 6.54 22.77 -43.15
C GLY A 118 5.12 23.00 -42.61
N GLU A 119 4.12 22.30 -43.14
CA GLU A 119 2.74 22.36 -42.65
C GLU A 119 2.59 21.65 -41.31
N THR A 120 1.72 22.20 -40.45
CA THR A 120 1.38 21.57 -39.17
C THR A 120 0.18 20.65 -39.37
N ARG A 121 0.35 19.36 -39.10
CA ARG A 121 -0.70 18.34 -39.21
C ARG A 121 -1.00 17.72 -37.86
N THR A 122 -2.26 17.37 -37.61
CA THR A 122 -2.66 16.62 -36.43
C THR A 122 -2.23 15.17 -36.58
N PHE A 123 -1.64 14.59 -35.53
CA PHE A 123 -1.27 13.18 -35.52
C PHE A 123 -2.52 12.29 -35.64
N ALA A 124 -2.49 11.36 -36.59
CA ALA A 124 -3.50 10.32 -36.78
C ALA A 124 -2.96 8.99 -36.22
N PRO A 125 -3.49 8.48 -35.10
CA PRO A 125 -3.01 7.24 -34.50
C PRO A 125 -3.25 6.03 -35.40
N THR A 126 -2.30 5.10 -35.41
CA THR A 126 -2.46 3.79 -36.04
C THR A 126 -3.04 2.77 -35.05
N GLN A 127 -3.45 1.60 -35.54
CA GLN A 127 -3.90 0.49 -34.68
C GLN A 127 -2.82 0.05 -33.68
N GLU A 128 -1.55 0.11 -34.07
CA GLU A 128 -0.44 -0.20 -33.18
C GLU A 128 -0.29 0.84 -32.06
N ASP A 129 -0.49 2.12 -32.38
CA ASP A 129 -0.46 3.20 -31.40
C ASP A 129 -1.59 3.05 -30.37
N LEU A 130 -2.77 2.61 -30.81
CA LEU A 130 -3.90 2.27 -29.93
C LEU A 130 -3.57 1.11 -28.99
N MET A 131 -3.02 0.01 -29.49
CA MET A 131 -2.61 -1.12 -28.64
C MET A 131 -1.54 -0.73 -27.62
N ARG A 132 -0.57 0.11 -28.01
CA ARG A 132 0.46 0.62 -27.10
C ARG A 132 -0.17 1.47 -26.00
N ARG A 133 -1.10 2.35 -26.37
CA ARG A 133 -1.85 3.17 -25.44
C ARG A 133 -2.67 2.32 -24.46
N GLU A 134 -3.37 1.30 -24.92
CA GLU A 134 -4.14 0.40 -24.06
C GLU A 134 -3.26 -0.26 -23.00
N ARG A 135 -2.04 -0.68 -23.35
CA ARG A 135 -1.07 -1.22 -22.39
C ARG A 135 -0.67 -0.19 -21.34
N VAL A 136 -0.44 1.06 -21.75
CA VAL A 136 -0.10 2.16 -20.84
C VAL A 136 -1.26 2.45 -19.88
N VAL A 137 -2.49 2.53 -20.40
CA VAL A 137 -3.70 2.72 -19.58
C VAL A 137 -3.90 1.55 -18.61
N ALA A 138 -3.74 0.31 -19.09
CA ALA A 138 -3.82 -0.89 -18.26
C ALA A 138 -2.77 -0.88 -17.14
N TYR A 139 -1.53 -0.49 -17.45
CA TYR A 139 -0.47 -0.34 -16.46
C TYR A 139 -0.85 0.67 -15.38
N TYR A 140 -1.21 1.91 -15.76
CA TYR A 140 -1.57 2.95 -14.79
C TYR A 140 -2.79 2.57 -13.94
N SER A 141 -3.80 1.95 -14.53
CA SER A 141 -4.98 1.47 -13.79
C SER A 141 -4.62 0.41 -12.75
N ARG A 142 -3.72 -0.53 -13.08
CA ARG A 142 -3.23 -1.55 -12.14
C ARG A 142 -2.40 -0.92 -11.02
N THR A 143 -1.53 0.02 -11.34
CA THR A 143 -0.71 0.75 -10.36
C THR A 143 -1.59 1.55 -9.40
N GLU A 144 -2.64 2.21 -9.89
CA GLU A 144 -3.60 2.93 -9.04
C GLU A 144 -4.38 1.98 -8.12
N TYR A 145 -4.84 0.85 -8.64
CA TYR A 145 -5.49 -0.18 -7.83
C TYR A 145 -4.54 -0.72 -6.75
N ALA A 146 -3.28 -1.00 -7.08
CA ALA A 146 -2.26 -1.45 -6.13
C ALA A 146 -1.96 -0.39 -5.05
N ALA A 147 -1.96 0.90 -5.41
CA ALA A 147 -1.79 1.98 -4.46
C ALA A 147 -2.96 2.03 -3.46
N ARG A 148 -4.21 1.96 -3.94
CA ARG A 148 -5.41 1.92 -3.09
C ARG A 148 -5.42 0.69 -2.18
N SER A 149 -5.05 -0.47 -2.71
CA SER A 149 -4.89 -1.71 -1.93
C SER A 149 -3.86 -1.55 -0.81
N SER A 150 -2.71 -0.94 -1.09
CA SER A 150 -1.65 -0.72 -0.09
C SER A 150 -2.08 0.25 1.01
N LEU A 151 -2.87 1.28 0.66
CA LEU A 151 -3.46 2.19 1.65
C LEU A 151 -4.47 1.45 2.53
N ALA A 152 -5.34 0.63 1.95
CA ALA A 152 -6.30 -0.18 2.70
C ALA A 152 -5.59 -1.14 3.67
N GLU A 153 -4.51 -1.80 3.22
CA GLU A 153 -3.67 -2.65 4.06
C GLU A 153 -3.06 -1.87 5.25
N ALA A 154 -2.52 -0.67 5.00
CA ALA A 154 -1.97 0.18 6.05
C ALA A 154 -3.02 0.55 7.11
N LEU A 155 -4.22 0.93 6.66
CA LEU A 155 -5.34 1.26 7.55
C LEU A 155 -5.80 0.04 8.34
N LEU A 156 -5.86 -1.14 7.73
CA LEU A 156 -6.25 -2.37 8.41
C LEU A 156 -5.28 -2.73 9.53
N TRP A 157 -3.97 -2.61 9.32
CA TRP A 157 -2.98 -2.83 10.39
C TRP A 157 -3.17 -1.88 11.57
N LEU A 158 -3.47 -0.60 11.31
CA LEU A 158 -3.75 0.39 12.36
C LEU A 158 -5.07 0.10 13.10
N ILE A 159 -6.14 -0.20 12.36
CA ILE A 159 -7.45 -0.51 12.93
C ILE A 159 -7.37 -1.78 13.78
N MET A 160 -6.74 -2.84 13.27
CA MET A 160 -6.54 -4.08 14.01
C MET A 160 -5.75 -3.87 15.30
N GLY A 161 -4.67 -3.08 15.24
CA GLY A 161 -3.89 -2.72 16.42
C GLY A 161 -4.73 -1.96 17.46
N LEU A 162 -5.49 -0.95 17.02
CA LEU A 162 -6.37 -0.17 17.88
C LEU A 162 -7.46 -1.02 18.52
N VAL A 163 -8.13 -1.87 17.74
CA VAL A 163 -9.17 -2.78 18.22
C VAL A 163 -8.62 -3.75 19.24
N ALA A 164 -7.44 -4.35 19.00
CA ALA A 164 -6.81 -5.25 19.96
C ALA A 164 -6.52 -4.57 21.31
N ILE A 165 -6.02 -3.33 21.28
CA ILE A 165 -5.74 -2.54 22.49
C ILE A 165 -7.04 -2.22 23.23
N LEU A 166 -8.07 -1.75 22.53
CA LEU A 166 -9.37 -1.41 23.13
C LEU A 166 -10.05 -2.64 23.75
N LEU A 167 -10.04 -3.77 23.05
CA LEU A 167 -10.58 -5.03 23.59
C LEU A 167 -9.79 -5.51 24.79
N GLY A 168 -8.45 -5.44 24.74
CA GLY A 168 -7.61 -5.83 25.86
C GLY A 168 -7.85 -4.95 27.09
N PHE A 169 -7.97 -3.64 26.89
CA PHE A 169 -8.29 -2.68 27.94
C PHE A 169 -9.67 -2.91 28.54
N THR A 170 -10.72 -3.03 27.71
CA THR A 170 -12.09 -3.23 28.19
C THR A 170 -12.24 -4.54 28.98
N MET A 171 -11.64 -5.64 28.49
CA MET A 171 -11.67 -6.93 29.19
C MET A 171 -10.73 -7.01 30.40
N SER A 172 -9.89 -6.00 30.65
CA SER A 172 -9.05 -5.97 31.87
C SER A 172 -9.85 -5.68 33.14
N PHE A 173 -11.05 -5.10 33.00
CA PHE A 173 -11.94 -4.78 34.11
C PHE A 173 -12.90 -5.91 34.47
N GLU A 174 -12.99 -6.97 33.65
CA GLU A 174 -13.72 -8.18 34.00
C GLU A 174 -12.98 -8.86 35.15
N LYS A 175 -13.53 -8.76 36.37
CA LYS A 175 -13.02 -9.48 37.54
C LYS A 175 -13.00 -10.98 37.22
N LEU A 176 -11.82 -11.59 37.17
CA LEU A 176 -11.72 -13.05 37.22
C LEU A 176 -12.45 -13.52 38.49
N PRO A 177 -13.33 -14.54 38.41
CA PRO A 177 -13.93 -15.11 39.60
C PRO A 177 -12.79 -15.55 40.54
N PRO A 178 -12.89 -15.28 41.85
CA PRO A 178 -11.86 -15.67 42.79
C PRO A 178 -11.59 -17.16 42.60
N THR A 179 -10.34 -17.51 42.33
CA THR A 179 -9.88 -18.90 42.40
C THR A 179 -10.34 -19.44 43.73
N ALA A 180 -11.22 -20.44 43.70
CA ALA A 180 -11.68 -21.12 44.90
C ALA A 180 -10.43 -21.50 45.71
N GLU A 181 -10.31 -20.96 46.92
CA GLU A 181 -9.36 -21.46 47.90
C GLU A 181 -9.61 -22.97 48.06
N PRO A 182 -8.56 -23.80 48.15
CA PRO A 182 -8.76 -25.20 48.45
C PRO A 182 -9.27 -25.31 49.89
N ASP A 183 -10.59 -25.34 50.05
CA ASP A 183 -11.22 -25.84 51.26
C ASP A 183 -10.89 -27.32 51.39
N ALA A 184 -9.91 -27.63 52.23
CA ALA A 184 -9.71 -28.95 52.78
C ALA A 184 -9.23 -28.85 54.23
N SER A 185 -10.12 -28.33 55.06
CA SER A 185 -10.35 -28.84 56.40
C SER A 185 -10.66 -30.34 56.35
N GLY A 186 -9.62 -31.16 56.22
CA GLY A 186 -9.68 -32.63 56.38
C GLY A 186 -9.23 -33.01 57.78
N GLY A 187 -10.20 -33.21 58.68
CA GLY A 187 -9.98 -33.53 60.09
C GLY A 187 -9.17 -34.80 60.38
N ALA A 188 -8.73 -34.84 61.63
CA ALA A 188 -7.91 -35.85 62.31
C ALA A 188 -8.26 -37.33 62.07
N ARG A 189 -7.24 -38.20 62.09
CA ARG A 189 -7.32 -39.54 62.69
C ARG A 189 -5.98 -39.99 63.30
N VAL A 190 -6.12 -40.53 64.51
CA VAL A 190 -5.14 -41.14 65.43
C VAL A 190 -4.70 -42.54 64.95
N SER A 191 -3.59 -43.04 65.54
CA SER A 191 -2.96 -44.38 65.51
C SER A 191 -1.74 -44.46 64.58
N SER A 192 -0.57 -44.91 65.02
CA SER A 192 -0.18 -45.79 66.13
C SER A 192 1.10 -45.32 66.83
#